data_AF-A0A6P4DQ57-F1
#
_entry.id   AF-A0A6P4DQ57-F1
#
_cell.length_a   1.000
_cell.length_b   1.000
_cell.length_c   1.000
_cell.angle_alpha   90.00
_cell.angle_beta   90.00
_cell.angle_gamma   90.00
#
_symmetry.space_group_name_H-M   'P 1'
#
loop_
_entity.id
_entity.type
_entity.pdbx_description
1 polymer ?
#
loop_
_entity_poly.entity_id
_entity_poly.type
_entity_poly.pdbx_seq_one_letter_code
_entity_poly.pdbx_strand_id
1 'polypeptide(L)'
;MIVFAWNVRGIANRATVRALKEYRRMYRPDCFFLFETRCSGEKAREVIRELGFQFAVVEDAAGFSGGIWVLWEDANLDIRLRESHHQYIHLSVDRVEWGSCLLTAIYASPQERHRATLWKKLQKGGEREGQNKVFKRLDRGLANIEWRTTFPDGRIEVLPRVRSDHHPLLARFVPSRVDVGEKPFRYETMWETHPNFNHYVKEAWPKEQQLPEALSTLTHLLKEWNKSVFGDVNRRKRRVMRRLEGIQQAREYGRIPFFDKLEKELTEELELILEQEEVMWQQRSRQKWITDRDRNTRFYHLKTVQRRRKNRICKLKGEDGRWCEDMEDLKHKAISYFKRIYNKDWMEEPIKITGGTYPPIHEDDVRRLSAPLSNEEIKAALFNIGSLKAPGEDGYPAHFFKEQWKVIRESFMEFIQKLWQDPSSVKLVNQTLIVLIPKIQQPEYLKQFRPIALCNVVYKCLSKIVVNRIKPTLVNRIAPFQSSFVQGRLI
;
A
#
# COMPACT_ATOMS: atom_id res chain seq x y z
N MET A 1 -18.95 4.57 -7.58
CA MET A 1 -19.68 3.63 -8.47
C MET A 1 -19.53 2.21 -7.95
N ILE A 2 -20.57 1.39 -8.04
CA ILE A 2 -20.67 0.01 -7.59
C ILE A 2 -21.27 -0.77 -8.77
N VAL A 3 -20.55 -1.79 -9.23
CA VAL A 3 -21.01 -2.70 -10.29
C VAL A 3 -21.26 -4.07 -9.68
N PHE A 4 -22.48 -4.57 -9.82
CA PHE A 4 -22.85 -5.93 -9.48
C PHE A 4 -22.69 -6.80 -10.73
N ALA A 5 -21.99 -7.93 -10.63
CA ALA A 5 -21.77 -8.84 -11.73
C ALA A 5 -22.12 -10.27 -11.32
N TRP A 6 -22.96 -10.97 -12.09
CA TRP A 6 -23.39 -12.32 -11.71
C TRP A 6 -23.77 -13.20 -12.91
N ASN A 7 -23.21 -14.41 -12.97
CA ASN A 7 -23.69 -15.46 -13.84
C ASN A 7 -24.93 -16.11 -13.23
N VAL A 8 -26.10 -15.79 -13.79
CA VAL A 8 -27.41 -16.13 -13.23
C VAL A 8 -27.94 -17.47 -13.71
N ARG A 9 -27.34 -18.09 -14.74
CA ARG A 9 -27.77 -19.39 -15.32
C ARG A 9 -29.27 -19.45 -15.69
N GLY A 10 -29.86 -18.33 -16.08
CA GLY A 10 -31.29 -18.21 -16.36
C GLY A 10 -31.97 -17.17 -15.46
N ILE A 11 -32.34 -16.04 -16.06
CA ILE A 11 -32.93 -14.91 -15.33
C ILE A 11 -34.46 -15.01 -15.19
N ALA A 12 -35.13 -15.72 -16.11
CA ALA A 12 -36.59 -15.74 -16.23
C ALA A 12 -37.32 -16.54 -15.13
N ASN A 13 -36.63 -17.00 -14.09
CA ASN A 13 -37.24 -17.65 -12.93
C ASN A 13 -37.55 -16.60 -11.85
N ARG A 14 -38.79 -16.60 -11.33
CA ARG A 14 -39.23 -15.73 -10.22
C ARG A 14 -38.28 -15.76 -9.01
N ALA A 15 -37.68 -16.91 -8.71
CA ALA A 15 -36.72 -17.03 -7.61
C ALA A 15 -35.43 -16.22 -7.86
N THR A 16 -34.91 -16.22 -9.09
CA THR A 16 -33.72 -15.45 -9.49
C THR A 16 -34.03 -13.95 -9.46
N VAL A 17 -35.19 -13.55 -9.97
CA VAL A 17 -35.65 -12.14 -9.95
C VAL A 17 -35.77 -11.62 -8.51
N ARG A 18 -36.36 -12.41 -7.59
CA ARG A 18 -36.42 -12.06 -6.16
C ARG A 18 -35.03 -11.91 -5.54
N ALA A 19 -34.09 -12.79 -5.87
CA ALA A 19 -32.72 -12.70 -5.37
C ALA A 19 -32.04 -11.42 -5.88
N LEU A 20 -32.16 -11.10 -7.17
CA LEU A 20 -31.63 -9.87 -7.76
C LEU A 20 -32.21 -8.61 -7.10
N LYS A 21 -33.52 -8.59 -6.82
CA LYS A 21 -34.18 -7.49 -6.07
C LYS A 21 -33.60 -7.33 -4.67
N GLU A 22 -33.32 -8.44 -3.97
CA GLU A 22 -32.74 -8.39 -2.63
C GLU A 22 -31.29 -7.89 -2.66
N TYR A 23 -30.46 -8.34 -3.60
CA TYR A 23 -29.11 -7.81 -3.79
C TYR A 23 -29.15 -6.31 -4.14
N ARG A 24 -30.10 -5.88 -4.98
CA ARG A 24 -30.31 -4.46 -5.30
C ARG A 24 -30.62 -3.66 -4.03
N ARG A 25 -31.55 -4.14 -3.20
CA ARG A 25 -31.95 -3.50 -1.93
C ARG A 25 -30.78 -3.39 -0.96
N MET A 26 -30.01 -4.46 -0.80
CA MET A 26 -28.94 -4.57 0.19
C MET A 26 -27.68 -3.79 -0.18
N TYR A 27 -27.27 -3.84 -1.45
CA TYR A 27 -25.98 -3.29 -1.89
C TYR A 27 -26.09 -2.00 -2.71
N ARG A 28 -27.30 -1.65 -3.18
CA ARG A 28 -27.60 -0.47 -4.01
C ARG A 28 -26.56 -0.22 -5.12
N PRO A 29 -26.28 -1.22 -5.99
CA PRO A 29 -25.30 -1.04 -7.05
C PRO A 29 -25.81 -0.08 -8.12
N ASP A 30 -24.92 0.70 -8.71
CA ASP A 30 -25.23 1.63 -9.80
C ASP A 30 -25.56 0.89 -11.10
N CYS A 31 -24.95 -0.28 -11.30
CA CYS A 31 -25.07 -1.05 -12.53
C CYS A 31 -25.00 -2.57 -12.29
N PHE A 32 -25.77 -3.33 -13.07
CA PHE A 32 -25.80 -4.79 -13.05
C PHE A 32 -25.27 -5.36 -14.36
N PHE A 33 -24.30 -6.28 -14.27
CA PHE A 33 -23.80 -7.10 -15.35
C PHE A 33 -24.28 -8.53 -15.12
N LEU A 34 -25.19 -9.01 -15.96
CA LEU A 34 -25.77 -10.34 -15.83
C LEU A 34 -25.31 -11.22 -16.99
N PHE A 35 -24.85 -12.41 -16.67
CA PHE A 35 -24.31 -13.37 -17.64
C PHE A 35 -25.13 -14.65 -17.64
N GLU A 36 -25.20 -15.31 -18.80
CA GLU A 36 -26.04 -16.49 -19.03
C GLU A 36 -27.50 -16.25 -18.61
N THR A 37 -28.08 -15.15 -19.09
CA THR A 37 -29.47 -14.81 -18.78
C THR A 37 -30.46 -15.79 -19.39
N ARG A 38 -30.10 -16.50 -20.48
CA ARG A 38 -30.92 -17.50 -21.19
C ARG A 38 -32.35 -17.00 -21.46
N CYS A 39 -32.45 -15.72 -21.77
CA CYS A 39 -33.71 -15.02 -21.99
C CYS A 39 -33.49 -14.00 -23.11
N SER A 40 -34.46 -13.91 -24.01
CA SER A 40 -34.44 -13.02 -25.17
C SER A 40 -35.85 -12.50 -25.48
N GLY A 41 -35.93 -11.51 -26.36
CA GLY A 41 -37.20 -10.99 -26.87
C GLY A 41 -38.09 -10.32 -25.82
N GLU A 42 -39.41 -10.49 -25.93
CA GLU A 42 -40.39 -9.79 -25.08
C GLU A 42 -40.29 -10.17 -23.60
N LYS A 43 -40.01 -11.45 -23.33
CA LYS A 43 -39.80 -11.96 -21.97
C LYS A 43 -38.61 -11.29 -21.29
N ALA A 44 -37.57 -10.94 -22.05
CA ALA A 44 -36.42 -10.20 -21.51
C ALA A 44 -36.81 -8.79 -21.06
N ARG A 45 -37.59 -8.08 -21.89
CA ARG A 45 -38.10 -6.73 -21.58
C ARG A 45 -39.03 -6.73 -20.38
N GLU A 46 -39.86 -7.76 -20.24
CA GLU A 46 -40.75 -7.91 -19.08
C GLU A 46 -39.95 -8.08 -17.78
N VAL A 47 -38.93 -8.94 -17.77
CA VAL A 47 -38.05 -9.14 -16.61
C VAL A 47 -37.27 -7.86 -16.25
N ILE A 48 -36.77 -7.12 -17.24
CA ILE A 48 -36.07 -5.84 -17.00
C ILE A 48 -37.00 -4.83 -16.32
N ARG A 49 -38.24 -4.70 -16.82
CA ARG A 49 -39.27 -3.84 -16.19
C ARG A 49 -39.59 -4.31 -14.78
N GLU A 50 -39.71 -5.62 -14.56
CA GLU A 50 -40.00 -6.19 -13.24
C GLU A 50 -38.85 -5.93 -12.23
N LEU A 51 -37.60 -5.93 -12.70
CA LEU A 51 -36.42 -5.59 -11.92
C LEU A 51 -36.31 -4.09 -11.63
N GLY A 52 -37.04 -3.24 -12.38
CA GLY A 52 -37.14 -1.80 -12.18
C GLY A 52 -35.92 -1.01 -12.64
N PHE A 53 -35.29 -1.43 -13.74
CA PHE A 53 -34.22 -0.64 -14.39
C PHE A 53 -34.79 0.21 -15.53
N GLN A 54 -34.30 1.43 -15.67
CA GLN A 54 -34.73 2.36 -16.72
C GLN A 54 -33.96 2.14 -18.02
N PHE A 55 -32.69 1.77 -17.91
CA PHE A 55 -31.79 1.61 -19.05
C PHE A 55 -31.20 0.21 -19.08
N ALA A 56 -31.05 -0.34 -20.29
CA ALA A 56 -30.52 -1.67 -20.52
C ALA A 56 -29.79 -1.79 -21.86
N VAL A 57 -28.66 -2.48 -21.87
CA VAL A 57 -28.06 -3.07 -23.07
C VAL A 57 -28.19 -4.58 -22.95
N VAL A 58 -28.74 -5.21 -23.98
CA VAL A 58 -29.04 -6.64 -23.98
C VAL A 58 -28.43 -7.27 -25.22
N GLU A 59 -27.49 -8.19 -25.01
CA GLU A 59 -27.13 -9.19 -26.00
C GLU A 59 -27.96 -10.44 -25.74
N ASP A 60 -28.74 -10.84 -26.74
CA ASP A 60 -29.65 -11.98 -26.65
C ASP A 60 -28.89 -13.31 -26.54
N ALA A 61 -29.51 -14.28 -25.87
CA ALA A 61 -28.99 -15.63 -25.81
C ALA A 61 -29.21 -16.36 -27.15
N ALA A 62 -28.21 -17.13 -27.61
CA ALA A 62 -28.36 -18.06 -28.72
C ALA A 62 -28.82 -19.42 -28.16
N GLY A 63 -30.14 -19.65 -28.13
CA GLY A 63 -30.74 -20.85 -27.54
C GLY A 63 -30.54 -20.90 -26.01
N PHE A 64 -30.01 -22.01 -25.49
CA PHE A 64 -29.77 -22.20 -24.05
C PHE A 64 -28.42 -21.65 -23.56
N SER A 65 -27.67 -20.96 -24.42
CA SER A 65 -26.31 -20.49 -24.14
C SER A 65 -26.17 -19.00 -24.41
N GLY A 66 -25.40 -18.32 -23.55
CA GLY A 66 -25.14 -16.90 -23.68
C GLY A 66 -26.25 -16.01 -23.11
N GLY A 67 -26.20 -14.74 -23.50
CA GLY A 67 -26.96 -13.66 -22.88
C GLY A 67 -26.07 -12.84 -21.95
N ILE A 68 -25.80 -11.59 -22.34
CA ILE A 68 -25.08 -10.61 -21.52
C ILE A 68 -25.96 -9.39 -21.40
N TRP A 69 -26.39 -9.05 -20.19
CA TRP A 69 -27.21 -7.88 -19.95
C TRP A 69 -26.47 -6.89 -19.08
N VAL A 70 -26.54 -5.63 -19.44
CA VAL A 70 -26.07 -4.51 -18.63
C VAL A 70 -27.25 -3.62 -18.31
N LEU A 71 -27.59 -3.49 -17.03
CA LEU A 71 -28.77 -2.76 -16.55
C LEU A 71 -28.35 -1.64 -15.59
N TRP A 72 -28.98 -0.47 -15.69
CA TRP A 72 -28.75 0.65 -14.76
C TRP A 72 -29.97 1.57 -14.68
N GLU A 73 -29.94 2.48 -13.71
CA GLU A 73 -31.06 3.37 -13.38
C GLU A 73 -30.64 4.84 -13.29
N ASP A 74 -29.42 5.12 -12.82
CA ASP A 74 -28.98 6.50 -12.55
C ASP A 74 -28.80 7.28 -13.86
N ALA A 75 -29.64 8.30 -14.08
CA ALA A 75 -29.54 9.23 -15.20
C ALA A 75 -28.25 10.07 -15.16
N ASN A 76 -27.58 10.19 -14.01
CA ASN A 76 -26.29 10.88 -13.87
C ASN A 76 -25.10 9.97 -14.21
N LEU A 77 -25.34 8.69 -14.51
CA LEU A 77 -24.33 7.74 -14.97
C LEU A 77 -24.44 7.65 -16.50
N ASP A 78 -23.64 8.45 -17.21
CA ASP A 78 -23.61 8.45 -18.67
C ASP A 78 -22.85 7.21 -19.16
N ILE A 79 -23.58 6.09 -19.27
CA ILE A 79 -23.10 4.85 -19.88
C ILE A 79 -23.45 4.86 -21.37
N ARG A 80 -22.44 4.77 -22.22
CA ARG A 80 -22.60 4.66 -23.67
C ARG A 80 -22.04 3.34 -24.17
N LEU A 81 -22.86 2.62 -24.95
CA LEU A 81 -22.41 1.43 -25.66
C LEU A 81 -21.39 1.83 -26.73
N ARG A 82 -20.22 1.18 -26.70
CA ARG A 82 -19.17 1.36 -27.72
C ARG A 82 -19.20 0.23 -28.73
N GLU A 83 -19.27 -0.99 -28.22
CA GLU A 83 -19.25 -2.20 -29.02
C GLU A 83 -19.96 -3.32 -28.27
N SER A 84 -20.63 -4.19 -29.02
CA SER A 84 -21.34 -5.33 -28.46
C SER A 84 -21.05 -6.58 -29.27
N HIS A 85 -20.85 -7.69 -28.57
CA HIS A 85 -20.52 -8.98 -29.14
C HIS A 85 -21.05 -10.09 -28.22
N HIS A 86 -21.33 -11.28 -28.77
CA HIS A 86 -21.89 -12.40 -27.99
C HIS A 86 -21.01 -12.85 -26.80
N GLN A 87 -19.73 -12.45 -26.77
CA GLN A 87 -18.79 -12.72 -25.67
C GLN A 87 -18.45 -11.49 -24.82
N TYR A 88 -18.81 -10.28 -25.24
CA TYR A 88 -18.53 -9.08 -24.45
C TYR A 88 -19.43 -7.89 -24.80
N ILE A 89 -19.63 -7.01 -23.82
CA ILE A 89 -20.23 -5.69 -24.03
C ILE A 89 -19.21 -4.65 -23.56
N HIS A 90 -18.79 -3.77 -24.47
CA HIS A 90 -17.87 -2.65 -24.21
C HIS A 90 -18.65 -1.35 -24.02
N LEU A 91 -18.41 -0.70 -22.90
CA LEU A 91 -19.10 0.52 -22.47
C LEU A 91 -18.08 1.61 -22.13
N SER A 92 -18.39 2.85 -22.45
CA SER A 92 -17.76 4.01 -21.81
C SER A 92 -18.69 4.55 -20.73
N VAL A 93 -18.15 4.85 -19.57
CA VAL A 93 -18.88 5.44 -18.45
C VAL A 93 -18.23 6.76 -18.09
N ASP A 94 -19.01 7.82 -18.14
CA ASP A 94 -18.59 9.17 -17.79
C ASP A 94 -19.23 9.59 -16.46
N ARG A 95 -18.42 10.08 -15.52
CA ARG A 95 -18.90 10.76 -14.30
C ARG A 95 -18.07 12.01 -14.02
N VAL A 96 -18.72 13.04 -13.49
CA VAL A 96 -18.08 14.31 -13.11
C VAL A 96 -16.91 14.11 -12.14
N GLU A 97 -17.00 13.13 -11.24
CA GLU A 97 -16.06 12.97 -10.13
C GLU A 97 -14.69 12.43 -10.55
N TRP A 98 -14.61 11.65 -11.63
CA TRP A 98 -13.41 10.93 -12.04
C TRP A 98 -13.20 10.84 -13.56
N GLY A 99 -14.06 11.48 -14.35
CA GLY A 99 -13.96 11.53 -15.80
C GLY A 99 -14.53 10.27 -16.48
N SER A 100 -13.90 9.89 -17.58
CA SER A 100 -14.31 8.77 -18.43
C SER A 100 -13.56 7.48 -18.07
N CYS A 101 -14.25 6.34 -18.06
CA CYS A 101 -13.62 5.02 -17.97
C CYS A 101 -14.29 4.01 -18.90
N LEU A 102 -13.53 3.00 -19.33
CA LEU A 102 -14.07 1.88 -20.10
C LEU A 102 -14.41 0.71 -19.18
N LEU A 103 -15.63 0.19 -19.31
CA LEU A 103 -16.09 -1.02 -18.64
C LEU A 103 -16.42 -2.08 -19.67
N THR A 104 -16.03 -3.32 -19.36
CA THR A 104 -16.32 -4.46 -20.23
C THR A 104 -16.93 -5.59 -19.44
N ALA A 105 -18.12 -6.01 -19.82
CA ALA A 105 -18.70 -7.28 -19.39
C ALA A 105 -18.15 -8.36 -20.33
N ILE A 106 -17.42 -9.36 -19.84
CA ILE A 106 -16.83 -10.43 -20.68
C ILE A 106 -17.39 -11.78 -20.23
N TYR A 107 -17.98 -12.51 -21.17
CA TYR A 107 -18.34 -13.92 -21.06
C TYR A 107 -17.56 -14.74 -22.10
N ALA A 108 -16.36 -15.19 -21.72
CA ALA A 108 -15.52 -16.00 -22.59
C ALA A 108 -16.03 -17.44 -22.70
N SER A 109 -16.04 -18.01 -23.91
CA SER A 109 -16.48 -19.39 -24.15
C SER A 109 -15.66 -20.41 -23.34
N PRO A 110 -16.32 -21.38 -22.67
CA PRO A 110 -15.65 -22.44 -21.92
C PRO A 110 -15.13 -23.60 -22.80
N GLN A 111 -15.25 -23.55 -24.14
CA GLN A 111 -14.89 -24.66 -25.01
C GLN A 111 -13.37 -24.90 -25.13
N GLU A 112 -12.98 -26.10 -24.74
CA GLU A 112 -11.61 -26.61 -24.57
C GLU A 112 -10.95 -27.14 -25.85
N ARG A 113 -11.58 -27.01 -27.03
CA ARG A 113 -11.06 -27.57 -28.29
C ARG A 113 -9.71 -26.97 -28.74
N HIS A 114 -9.26 -25.88 -28.13
CA HIS A 114 -7.91 -25.32 -28.31
C HIS A 114 -6.88 -25.70 -27.20
N ARG A 115 -7.24 -26.52 -26.20
CA ARG A 115 -6.34 -27.04 -25.14
C ARG A 115 -6.09 -28.55 -25.22
N ALA A 116 -6.52 -29.19 -26.32
CA ALA A 116 -6.60 -30.64 -26.47
C ALA A 116 -5.29 -31.41 -26.15
N THR A 117 -4.13 -30.80 -26.40
CA THR A 117 -2.83 -31.45 -26.20
C THR A 117 -2.38 -31.47 -24.73
N LEU A 118 -2.85 -30.52 -23.91
CA LEU A 118 -2.50 -30.43 -22.49
C LEU A 118 -3.35 -31.36 -21.61
N TRP A 119 -4.63 -31.53 -21.96
CA TRP A 119 -5.58 -32.33 -21.16
C TRP A 119 -5.49 -33.83 -21.39
N LYS A 120 -4.97 -34.29 -22.54
CA LYS A 120 -4.62 -35.71 -22.73
C LYS A 120 -3.55 -36.20 -21.75
N LYS A 121 -2.71 -35.31 -21.20
CA LYS A 121 -1.69 -35.67 -20.18
C LYS A 121 -2.21 -35.57 -18.73
N LEU A 122 -3.45 -35.17 -18.50
CA LEU A 122 -4.05 -35.01 -17.16
C LEU A 122 -5.26 -35.92 -16.89
N GLN A 123 -5.45 -36.99 -17.69
CA GLN A 123 -6.47 -38.02 -17.42
C GLN A 123 -6.05 -38.97 -16.28
N LYS A 124 -6.05 -38.44 -15.06
CA LYS A 124 -6.69 -39.05 -13.89
C LYS A 124 -7.34 -37.90 -13.13
N GLY A 125 -8.65 -37.73 -13.29
CA GLY A 125 -9.37 -36.70 -12.54
C GLY A 125 -10.85 -36.57 -12.89
N GLY A 126 -11.69 -37.27 -12.12
CA GLY A 126 -13.01 -36.77 -11.75
C GLY A 126 -14.24 -37.55 -12.21
N GLU A 127 -14.30 -38.86 -11.98
CA GLU A 127 -15.60 -39.51 -11.73
C GLU A 127 -16.14 -39.06 -10.37
N ARG A 128 -17.46 -38.93 -10.26
CA ARG A 128 -18.17 -38.59 -9.03
C ARG A 128 -18.19 -39.81 -8.11
N GLU A 129 -17.44 -39.74 -7.02
CA GLU A 129 -17.72 -40.50 -5.80
C GLU A 129 -17.99 -39.51 -4.66
N GLY A 130 -19.23 -39.53 -4.15
CA GLY A 130 -19.62 -38.80 -2.94
C GLY A 130 -20.03 -37.34 -3.11
N GLN A 131 -20.68 -36.80 -2.06
CA GLN A 131 -21.24 -35.44 -1.94
C GLN A 131 -20.19 -34.30 -1.95
N ASN A 132 -19.01 -34.48 -2.56
CA ASN A 132 -17.95 -33.49 -2.55
C ASN A 132 -18.11 -32.49 -3.70
N LYS A 133 -18.50 -31.25 -3.35
CA LYS A 133 -18.54 -30.12 -4.27
C LYS A 133 -17.13 -29.71 -4.69
N VAL A 134 -16.86 -29.67 -5.99
CA VAL A 134 -15.61 -29.12 -6.54
C VAL A 134 -15.75 -27.59 -6.66
N PHE A 135 -14.82 -26.85 -6.06
CA PHE A 135 -14.80 -25.38 -6.10
C PHE A 135 -13.72 -24.88 -7.07
N LYS A 136 -14.11 -24.11 -8.10
CA LYS A 136 -13.19 -23.46 -9.04
C LYS A 136 -13.44 -21.94 -9.06
N ARG A 137 -12.37 -21.14 -9.05
CA ARG A 137 -12.44 -19.66 -9.14
C ARG A 137 -12.37 -19.19 -10.60
N LEU A 138 -13.52 -19.16 -11.25
CA LEU A 138 -13.66 -18.76 -12.66
C LEU A 138 -13.95 -17.26 -12.82
N ASP A 139 -14.80 -16.71 -11.96
CA ASP A 139 -15.25 -15.32 -12.05
C ASP A 139 -14.18 -14.34 -11.52
N ARG A 140 -13.83 -13.33 -12.32
CA ARG A 140 -12.75 -12.37 -12.06
C ARG A 140 -13.11 -10.99 -12.59
N GLY A 141 -12.54 -9.95 -11.97
CA GLY A 141 -12.45 -8.63 -12.59
C GLY A 141 -11.00 -8.23 -12.81
N LEU A 142 -10.78 -7.56 -13.93
CA LEU A 142 -9.47 -7.09 -14.39
C LEU A 142 -9.49 -5.57 -14.48
N ALA A 143 -8.37 -4.92 -14.21
CA ALA A 143 -8.25 -3.47 -14.29
C ALA A 143 -6.86 -3.09 -14.80
N ASN A 144 -6.80 -2.09 -15.66
CA ASN A 144 -5.55 -1.53 -16.16
C ASN A 144 -4.93 -0.54 -15.15
N ILE A 145 -3.73 -0.06 -15.46
CA ILE A 145 -2.96 0.84 -14.59
C ILE A 145 -3.67 2.16 -14.32
N GLU A 146 -4.28 2.71 -15.35
CA GLU A 146 -4.97 4.00 -15.29
C GLU A 146 -6.15 3.92 -14.32
N TRP A 147 -7.02 2.92 -14.49
CA TRP A 147 -8.12 2.63 -13.56
C TRP A 147 -7.61 2.44 -12.14
N ARG A 148 -6.52 1.70 -11.96
CA ARG A 148 -5.92 1.44 -10.64
C ARG A 148 -5.33 2.69 -9.98
N THR A 149 -4.99 3.71 -10.77
CA THR A 149 -4.51 5.01 -10.28
C THR A 149 -5.68 5.89 -9.89
N THR A 150 -6.76 5.88 -10.67
CA THR A 150 -8.00 6.63 -10.38
C THR A 150 -8.74 6.08 -9.17
N PHE A 151 -8.84 4.75 -9.06
CA PHE A 151 -9.53 4.03 -7.99
C PHE A 151 -8.54 3.14 -7.20
N PRO A 152 -7.61 3.73 -6.43
CA PRO A 152 -6.58 2.96 -5.70
C PRO A 152 -7.21 1.95 -4.72
N ASP A 153 -8.36 2.34 -4.19
CA ASP A 153 -9.17 1.64 -3.21
C ASP A 153 -10.26 0.75 -3.84
N GLY A 154 -10.30 0.72 -5.17
CA GLY A 154 -11.22 -0.13 -5.91
C GLY A 154 -10.96 -1.61 -5.65
N ARG A 155 -12.04 -2.36 -5.38
CA ARG A 155 -12.00 -3.76 -4.96
C ARG A 155 -13.20 -4.56 -5.45
N ILE A 156 -13.08 -5.88 -5.40
CA ILE A 156 -14.16 -6.83 -5.73
C ILE A 156 -14.45 -7.66 -4.49
N GLU A 157 -15.71 -7.67 -4.09
CA GLU A 157 -16.25 -8.50 -3.01
C GLU A 157 -16.98 -9.70 -3.63
N VAL A 158 -16.75 -10.89 -3.09
CA VAL A 158 -17.47 -12.11 -3.49
C VAL A 158 -18.66 -12.26 -2.54
N LEU A 159 -19.88 -12.20 -3.09
CA LEU A 159 -21.10 -12.30 -2.31
C LEU A 159 -21.57 -13.76 -2.16
N PRO A 160 -22.44 -14.06 -1.18
CA PRO A 160 -23.05 -15.38 -1.09
C PRO A 160 -23.78 -15.72 -2.38
N ARG A 161 -23.61 -16.94 -2.90
CA ARG A 161 -24.40 -17.41 -4.06
C ARG A 161 -25.76 -17.91 -3.62
N VAL A 162 -26.80 -17.49 -4.32
CA VAL A 162 -28.19 -17.91 -4.09
C VAL A 162 -28.78 -18.23 -5.46
N ARG A 163 -29.29 -19.45 -5.67
CA ARG A 163 -29.91 -19.90 -6.96
C ARG A 163 -28.99 -20.03 -8.19
N SER A 164 -27.69 -19.76 -8.07
CA SER A 164 -26.66 -20.06 -9.08
C SER A 164 -25.50 -20.83 -8.43
N ASP A 165 -24.77 -21.62 -9.23
CA ASP A 165 -23.51 -22.25 -8.82
C ASP A 165 -22.34 -21.24 -8.81
N HIS A 166 -22.52 -20.06 -9.40
CA HIS A 166 -21.58 -18.95 -9.39
C HIS A 166 -21.88 -17.94 -8.27
N HIS A 167 -20.81 -17.39 -7.70
CA HIS A 167 -20.90 -16.30 -6.73
C HIS A 167 -21.12 -14.96 -7.44
N PRO A 168 -22.06 -14.10 -6.97
CA PRO A 168 -22.10 -12.72 -7.41
C PRO A 168 -20.83 -11.98 -7.00
N LEU A 169 -20.34 -11.11 -7.87
CA LEU A 169 -19.22 -10.22 -7.62
C LEU A 169 -19.73 -8.79 -7.48
N LEU A 170 -19.23 -8.08 -6.48
CA LEU A 170 -19.54 -6.67 -6.27
C LEU A 170 -18.25 -5.86 -6.42
N ALA A 171 -18.10 -5.18 -7.55
CA ALA A 171 -16.97 -4.31 -7.83
C ALA A 171 -17.27 -2.89 -7.32
N ARG A 172 -16.51 -2.43 -6.32
CA ARG A 172 -16.62 -1.07 -5.77
C ARG A 172 -15.53 -0.19 -6.33
N PHE A 173 -15.93 0.91 -6.95
CA PHE A 173 -15.09 1.95 -7.49
C PHE A 173 -15.07 3.05 -6.45
N VAL A 174 -13.97 3.06 -5.68
CA VAL A 174 -13.74 4.05 -4.64
C VAL A 174 -12.72 5.02 -5.22
N PRO A 175 -13.14 6.21 -5.70
CA PRO A 175 -12.21 7.23 -6.16
C PRO A 175 -11.29 7.62 -5.01
N SER A 176 -10.17 8.27 -5.34
CA SER A 176 -9.19 8.76 -4.35
C SER A 176 -9.76 9.88 -3.45
N ARG A 177 -10.78 9.59 -2.65
CA ARG A 177 -11.30 10.46 -1.60
C ARG A 177 -11.86 9.62 -0.47
N VAL A 178 -11.00 9.33 0.51
CA VAL A 178 -11.40 9.05 1.88
C VAL A 178 -10.35 9.71 2.75
N ASP A 179 -10.80 10.51 3.70
CA ASP A 179 -10.01 11.17 4.73
C ASP A 179 -9.16 10.13 5.46
N VAL A 180 -7.87 10.01 5.11
CA VAL A 180 -6.95 9.03 5.72
C VAL A 180 -6.35 9.64 6.99
N GLY A 181 -7.14 10.38 7.76
CA GLY A 181 -6.67 11.15 8.91
C GLY A 181 -5.42 11.99 8.64
N GLU A 182 -4.79 12.45 9.71
CA GLU A 182 -3.47 13.06 9.61
C GLU A 182 -2.43 12.00 9.25
N LYS A 183 -1.82 12.15 8.07
CA LYS A 183 -0.67 11.32 7.70
C LYS A 183 0.53 11.75 8.54
N PRO A 184 1.27 10.80 9.14
CA PRO A 184 2.47 11.13 9.88
C PRO A 184 3.47 11.77 8.93
N PHE A 185 4.25 12.71 9.46
CA PHE A 185 5.35 13.32 8.72
C PHE A 185 6.33 12.23 8.24
N ARG A 186 6.85 12.44 7.03
CA ARG A 186 7.88 11.61 6.42
C ARG A 186 8.83 12.53 5.67
N TYR A 187 10.10 12.43 6.01
CA TYR A 187 11.16 13.12 5.28
C TYR A 187 11.18 12.66 3.81
N GLU A 188 11.18 13.59 2.87
CA GLU A 188 11.29 13.30 1.44
C GLU A 188 12.68 13.68 0.93
N THR A 189 13.40 12.71 0.37
CA THR A 189 14.78 12.94 -0.11
C THR A 189 14.83 13.90 -1.30
N MET A 190 13.71 14.13 -1.99
CA MET A 190 13.65 15.14 -3.06
C MET A 190 13.96 16.54 -2.56
N TRP A 191 13.80 16.82 -1.25
CA TRP A 191 14.12 18.14 -0.70
C TRP A 191 15.58 18.51 -0.85
N GLU A 192 16.47 17.51 -0.85
CA GLU A 192 17.91 17.67 -1.00
C GLU A 192 18.31 18.11 -2.42
N THR A 193 17.43 17.96 -3.41
CA THR A 193 17.67 18.47 -4.78
C THR A 193 17.65 20.00 -4.84
N HIS A 194 17.10 20.68 -3.83
CA HIS A 194 17.06 22.13 -3.81
C HIS A 194 18.41 22.69 -3.32
N PRO A 195 19.08 23.59 -4.07
CA PRO A 195 20.43 24.08 -3.75
C PRO A 195 20.58 24.63 -2.33
N ASN A 196 19.55 25.33 -1.83
CA ASN A 196 19.57 25.94 -0.50
C ASN A 196 19.09 25.03 0.63
N PHE A 197 18.82 23.74 0.39
CA PHE A 197 18.25 22.86 1.42
C PHE A 197 19.15 22.73 2.65
N ASN A 198 20.46 22.51 2.45
CA ASN A 198 21.42 22.40 3.56
C ASN A 198 21.52 23.71 4.37
N HIS A 199 21.45 24.86 3.69
CA HIS A 199 21.44 26.16 4.35
C HIS A 199 20.16 26.34 5.17
N TYR A 200 19.01 26.01 4.58
CA TYR A 200 17.71 26.08 5.25
C TYR A 200 17.68 25.24 6.51
N VAL A 201 18.16 23.97 6.47
CA VAL A 201 18.22 23.12 7.66
C VAL A 201 19.15 23.72 8.73
N LYS A 202 20.30 24.28 8.32
CA LYS A 202 21.24 24.91 9.26
C LYS A 202 20.64 26.13 9.97
N GLU A 203 19.88 26.97 9.27
CA GLU A 203 19.20 28.14 9.84
C GLU A 203 17.99 27.75 10.69
N ALA A 204 17.23 26.75 10.25
CA ALA A 204 16.04 26.27 10.92
C ALA A 204 16.33 25.44 12.18
N TRP A 205 17.57 25.00 12.40
CA TRP A 205 17.92 24.09 13.50
C TRP A 205 18.02 24.85 14.84
N PRO A 206 17.13 24.59 15.81
CA PRO A 206 17.17 25.27 17.11
C PRO A 206 18.22 24.61 18.01
N LYS A 207 19.39 25.25 18.14
CA LYS A 207 20.55 24.68 18.85
C LYS A 207 20.34 24.53 20.35
N GLU A 208 19.51 25.38 20.94
CA GLU A 208 19.23 25.44 22.37
C GLU A 208 18.23 24.37 22.82
N GLN A 209 17.53 23.73 21.87
CA GLN A 209 16.55 22.69 22.15
C GLN A 209 17.21 21.31 22.25
N GLN A 210 16.63 20.44 23.09
CA GLN A 210 16.97 19.02 23.06
C GLN A 210 16.55 18.39 21.72
N LEU A 211 17.21 17.27 21.36
CA LEU A 211 17.06 16.66 20.04
C LEU A 211 15.59 16.37 19.63
N PRO A 212 14.73 15.77 20.49
CA PRO A 212 13.33 15.50 20.12
C PRO A 212 12.54 16.78 19.81
N GLU A 213 12.71 17.82 20.61
CA GLU A 213 12.07 19.12 20.43
C GLU A 213 12.58 19.82 19.17
N ALA A 214 13.90 19.78 18.92
CA ALA A 214 14.51 20.34 17.73
C ALA A 214 13.99 19.66 16.44
N LEU A 215 13.85 18.33 16.45
CA LEU A 215 13.25 17.58 15.35
C LEU A 215 11.77 17.93 15.15
N SER A 216 11.03 18.16 16.23
CA SER A 216 9.64 18.60 16.17
C SER A 216 9.53 19.99 15.51
N THR A 217 10.31 20.96 15.98
CA THR A 217 10.40 22.31 15.39
C THR A 217 10.75 22.25 13.90
N LEU A 218 11.79 21.51 13.54
CA LEU A 218 12.20 21.34 12.14
C LEU A 218 11.09 20.67 11.30
N THR A 219 10.32 19.74 11.89
CA THR A 219 9.20 19.07 11.20
C THR A 219 8.14 20.06 10.76
N HIS A 220 7.79 21.04 11.61
CA HIS A 220 6.84 22.09 11.25
C HIS A 220 7.38 22.94 10.09
N LEU A 221 8.63 23.38 10.19
CA LEU A 221 9.29 24.20 9.17
C LEU A 221 9.46 23.46 7.83
N LEU A 222 9.76 22.16 7.84
CA LEU A 222 9.88 21.35 6.63
C LEU A 222 8.53 21.09 5.96
N LYS A 223 7.44 20.97 6.73
CA LYS A 223 6.08 20.87 6.17
C LYS A 223 5.70 22.14 5.41
N GLU A 224 6.01 23.30 5.99
CA GLU A 224 5.78 24.60 5.34
C GLU A 224 6.65 24.77 4.09
N TRP A 225 7.96 24.49 4.21
CA TRP A 225 8.90 24.49 3.09
C TRP A 225 8.46 23.60 1.93
N ASN A 226 8.02 22.37 2.24
CA ASN A 226 7.51 21.47 1.22
C ASN A 226 6.28 22.05 0.51
N LYS A 227 5.38 22.73 1.23
CA LYS A 227 4.20 23.36 0.63
C LYS A 227 4.56 24.57 -0.24
N SER A 228 5.49 25.40 0.19
CA SER A 228 5.87 26.65 -0.51
C SER A 228 6.81 26.42 -1.69
N VAL A 229 7.80 25.53 -1.55
CA VAL A 229 8.87 25.33 -2.55
C VAL A 229 8.56 24.18 -3.50
N PHE A 230 8.11 23.04 -2.98
CA PHE A 230 7.90 21.83 -3.79
C PHE A 230 6.47 21.69 -4.29
N GLY A 231 5.49 21.94 -3.41
CA GLY A 231 4.07 21.83 -3.70
C GLY A 231 3.68 20.48 -4.30
N ASP A 232 2.74 20.50 -5.25
CA ASP A 232 2.41 19.32 -6.06
C ASP A 232 3.36 19.23 -7.26
N VAL A 233 4.32 18.32 -7.17
CA VAL A 233 5.31 18.01 -8.22
C VAL A 233 4.65 17.70 -9.57
N ASN A 234 3.53 16.98 -9.60
CA ASN A 234 2.80 16.67 -10.84
C ASN A 234 2.12 17.90 -11.42
N ARG A 235 1.58 18.78 -10.56
CA ARG A 235 0.99 20.05 -11.01
C ARG A 235 2.06 20.97 -11.58
N ARG A 236 3.24 21.05 -10.94
CA ARG A 236 4.39 21.83 -11.45
C ARG A 236 4.87 21.28 -12.80
N LYS A 237 5.08 19.96 -12.92
CA LYS A 237 5.42 19.30 -14.19
C LYS A 237 4.43 19.64 -15.30
N ARG A 238 3.12 19.48 -15.06
CA ARG A 238 2.08 19.82 -16.05
C ARG A 238 2.09 21.30 -16.43
N ARG A 239 2.36 22.20 -15.48
CA ARG A 239 2.45 23.64 -15.74
C ARG A 239 3.62 23.96 -16.66
N VAL A 240 4.81 23.42 -16.38
CA VAL A 240 6.02 23.66 -17.19
C VAL A 240 5.85 23.08 -18.59
N MET A 241 5.35 21.84 -18.71
CA MET A 241 5.06 21.22 -20.00
C MET A 241 4.10 22.05 -20.86
N ARG A 242 3.03 22.60 -20.28
CA ARG A 242 2.08 23.49 -21.01
C ARG A 242 2.72 24.80 -21.43
N ARG A 243 3.66 25.34 -20.65
CA ARG A 243 4.38 26.57 -21.01
C ARG A 243 5.33 26.31 -22.19
N LEU A 244 6.06 25.20 -22.16
CA LEU A 244 6.90 24.76 -23.27
C LEU A 244 6.07 24.57 -24.54
N GLU A 245 4.95 23.84 -24.43
CA GLU A 245 4.02 23.65 -25.55
C GLU A 245 3.52 24.99 -26.11
N GLY A 246 3.14 25.94 -25.25
CA GLY A 246 2.69 27.27 -25.68
C GLY A 246 3.76 28.08 -26.41
N ILE A 247 5.03 27.98 -25.99
CA ILE A 247 6.15 28.64 -26.68
C ILE A 247 6.39 28.01 -28.04
N GLN A 248 6.41 26.68 -28.11
CA GLN A 248 6.64 25.93 -29.34
C GLN A 248 5.51 26.08 -30.36
N GLN A 249 4.30 26.44 -29.90
CA GLN A 249 3.14 26.75 -30.74
C GLN A 249 3.04 28.24 -31.13
N ALA A 250 3.86 29.13 -30.58
CA ALA A 250 3.84 30.55 -30.91
C ALA A 250 4.33 30.79 -32.35
N ARG A 251 3.74 31.78 -33.05
CA ARG A 251 4.12 32.09 -34.45
C ARG A 251 5.55 32.61 -34.56
N GLU A 252 6.03 33.19 -33.47
CA GLU A 252 7.33 33.82 -33.30
C GLU A 252 8.40 32.84 -32.78
N TYR A 253 8.06 31.57 -32.59
CA TYR A 253 9.00 30.53 -32.17
C TYR A 253 10.19 30.41 -33.14
N GLY A 254 11.41 30.36 -32.58
CA GLY A 254 12.66 30.39 -33.35
C GLY A 254 12.99 31.72 -34.06
N ARG A 255 12.19 32.77 -33.84
CA ARG A 255 12.41 34.11 -34.44
C ARG A 255 12.83 35.16 -33.42
N ILE A 256 12.49 34.97 -32.15
CA ILE A 256 12.77 35.93 -31.08
C ILE A 256 13.67 35.25 -30.02
N PRO A 257 14.86 35.81 -29.72
CA PRO A 257 15.80 35.26 -28.72
C PRO A 257 15.20 35.06 -27.32
N PHE A 258 14.15 35.82 -26.99
CA PHE A 258 13.39 35.67 -25.75
C PHE A 258 12.79 34.26 -25.61
N PHE A 259 12.24 33.69 -26.68
CA PHE A 259 11.64 32.35 -26.62
C PHE A 259 12.70 31.26 -26.45
N ASP A 260 13.86 31.40 -27.08
CA ASP A 260 14.97 30.46 -26.91
C ASP A 260 15.48 30.46 -25.46
N LYS A 261 15.62 31.65 -24.86
CA LYS A 261 16.00 31.81 -23.45
C LYS A 261 14.96 31.19 -22.53
N LEU A 262 13.68 31.49 -22.75
CA LEU A 262 12.59 30.98 -21.91
C LEU A 262 12.41 29.46 -22.05
N GLU A 263 12.57 28.91 -23.25
CA GLU A 263 12.54 27.47 -23.50
C GLU A 263 13.67 26.76 -22.75
N LYS A 264 14.89 27.32 -22.79
CA LYS A 264 16.03 26.82 -22.01
C LYS A 264 15.73 26.82 -20.51
N GLU A 265 15.26 27.94 -19.95
CA GLU A 265 14.91 28.06 -18.53
C GLU A 265 13.82 27.04 -18.11
N LEU A 266 12.79 26.86 -18.93
CA LEU A 266 11.73 25.89 -18.66
C LEU A 266 12.19 24.44 -18.80
N THR A 267 13.12 24.17 -19.70
CA THR A 267 13.71 22.83 -19.88
C THR A 267 14.55 22.47 -18.66
N GLU A 268 15.38 23.40 -18.17
CA GLU A 268 16.14 23.23 -16.93
C GLU A 268 15.20 23.05 -15.71
N GLU A 269 14.11 23.83 -15.63
CA GLU A 269 13.09 23.66 -14.59
C GLU A 269 12.42 22.28 -14.66
N LEU A 270 12.12 21.81 -15.88
CA LEU A 270 11.52 20.50 -16.11
C LEU A 270 12.46 19.36 -15.69
N GLU A 271 13.73 19.44 -16.05
CA GLU A 271 14.73 18.43 -15.66
C GLU A 271 14.83 18.29 -14.14
N LEU A 272 14.87 19.41 -13.41
CA LEU A 272 14.86 19.40 -11.95
C LEU A 272 13.58 18.78 -11.38
N ILE A 273 12.40 19.11 -11.95
CA ILE A 273 11.12 18.53 -11.52
C ILE A 273 11.09 17.01 -11.76
N LEU A 274 11.65 16.55 -12.89
CA LEU A 274 11.72 15.14 -13.22
C LEU A 274 12.64 14.38 -12.27
N GLU A 275 13.79 14.96 -11.90
CA GLU A 275 14.69 14.42 -10.88
C GLU A 275 13.99 14.33 -9.51
N GLN A 276 13.30 15.39 -9.09
CA GLN A 276 12.52 15.42 -7.85
C GLN A 276 11.46 14.30 -7.82
N GLU A 277 10.73 14.13 -8.93
CA GLU A 277 9.73 13.09 -9.07
C GLU A 277 10.34 11.69 -8.98
N GLU A 278 11.48 11.46 -9.63
CA GLU A 278 12.20 10.20 -9.62
C GLU A 278 12.63 9.81 -8.21
N VAL A 279 13.33 10.71 -7.50
CA VAL A 279 13.81 10.51 -6.13
C VAL A 279 12.64 10.22 -5.19
N MET A 280 11.55 10.98 -5.30
CA MET A 280 10.33 10.79 -4.51
C MET A 280 9.74 9.39 -4.72
N TRP A 281 9.60 8.94 -5.97
CA TRP A 281 9.01 7.63 -6.27
C TRP A 281 9.94 6.45 -5.92
N GLN A 282 11.24 6.62 -6.10
CA GLN A 282 12.24 5.64 -5.69
C GLN A 282 12.14 5.39 -4.17
N GLN A 283 12.13 6.46 -3.37
CA GLN A 283 12.00 6.38 -1.92
C GLN A 283 10.68 5.71 -1.49
N ARG A 284 9.56 6.07 -2.13
CA ARG A 284 8.21 5.54 -1.82
C ARG A 284 8.01 4.09 -2.24
N SER A 285 8.66 3.63 -3.31
CA SER A 285 8.55 2.25 -3.79
C SER A 285 9.33 1.25 -2.91
N ARG A 286 10.39 1.73 -2.23
CA ARG A 286 11.34 0.92 -1.43
C ARG A 286 12.04 -0.18 -2.25
N GLN A 287 12.14 0.00 -3.57
CA GLN A 287 12.89 -0.91 -4.44
C GLN A 287 14.39 -0.59 -4.39
N LYS A 288 15.23 -1.63 -4.33
CA LYS A 288 16.70 -1.50 -4.32
C LYS A 288 17.34 -1.72 -5.69
N TRP A 289 16.67 -2.45 -6.56
CA TRP A 289 17.19 -2.89 -7.85
C TRP A 289 16.79 -1.84 -8.90
N ILE A 290 17.64 -0.84 -9.07
CA ILE A 290 17.76 -0.09 -10.32
C ILE A 290 18.91 -0.76 -11.05
N THR A 291 18.61 -1.51 -12.09
CA THR A 291 19.67 -2.08 -12.93
C THR A 291 19.70 -1.47 -14.32
N ASP A 292 18.71 -0.69 -14.76
CA ASP A 292 18.72 -0.13 -16.12
C ASP A 292 18.24 1.32 -16.16
N ARG A 293 18.98 2.11 -16.96
CA ARG A 293 19.11 3.57 -17.05
C ARG A 293 17.84 4.33 -17.52
N ASP A 294 16.66 3.77 -17.35
CA ASP A 294 15.40 4.40 -17.75
C ASP A 294 14.64 4.93 -16.52
N ARG A 295 14.17 6.18 -16.60
CA ARG A 295 13.48 6.90 -15.50
C ARG A 295 12.11 6.27 -15.26
N ASN A 296 12.07 5.10 -14.62
CA ASN A 296 10.85 4.28 -14.54
C ASN A 296 9.91 4.70 -13.40
N THR A 297 9.55 5.98 -13.37
CA THR A 297 8.58 6.57 -12.42
C THR A 297 7.24 5.82 -12.46
N ARG A 298 6.81 5.36 -13.64
CA ARG A 298 5.62 4.52 -13.82
C ARG A 298 5.74 3.20 -13.06
N PHE A 299 6.84 2.47 -13.17
CA PHE A 299 7.06 1.24 -12.42
C PHE A 299 7.03 1.48 -10.91
N TYR A 300 7.70 2.52 -10.43
CA TYR A 300 7.69 2.84 -8.99
C TYR A 300 6.31 3.21 -8.50
N HIS A 301 5.59 4.04 -9.24
CA HIS A 301 4.20 4.38 -8.95
C HIS A 301 3.33 3.11 -8.86
N LEU A 302 3.43 2.22 -9.84
CA LEU A 302 2.71 0.94 -9.85
C LEU A 302 3.03 0.07 -8.65
N LYS A 303 4.31 -0.09 -8.34
CA LYS A 303 4.75 -0.87 -7.18
C LYS A 303 4.23 -0.27 -5.88
N THR A 304 4.23 1.05 -5.75
CA THR A 304 3.66 1.75 -4.59
C THR A 304 2.16 1.50 -4.48
N VAL A 305 1.39 1.63 -5.56
CA VAL A 305 -0.07 1.37 -5.56
C VAL A 305 -0.38 -0.09 -5.22
N GLN A 306 0.33 -1.05 -5.82
CA GLN A 306 0.17 -2.48 -5.52
C GLN A 306 0.47 -2.79 -4.06
N ARG A 307 1.56 -2.22 -3.51
CA ARG A 307 1.96 -2.42 -2.11
C ARG A 307 0.95 -1.80 -1.15
N ARG A 308 0.46 -0.58 -1.43
CA ARG A 308 -0.59 0.07 -0.64
C ARG A 308 -1.83 -0.82 -0.55
N ARG A 309 -2.28 -1.37 -1.69
CA ARG A 309 -3.41 -2.31 -1.70
C ARG A 309 -3.14 -3.57 -0.88
N LYS A 310 -2.00 -4.23 -1.10
CA LYS A 310 -1.66 -5.47 -0.38
C LYS A 310 -1.61 -5.27 1.14
N ASN A 311 -1.17 -4.08 1.57
CA ASN A 311 -1.04 -3.74 2.98
C ASN A 311 -2.31 -3.12 3.58
N ARG A 312 -3.32 -2.80 2.77
CA ARG A 312 -4.56 -2.22 3.27
C ARG A 312 -5.40 -3.31 3.92
N ILE A 313 -5.74 -3.11 5.18
CA ILE A 313 -6.64 -3.97 5.92
C ILE A 313 -8.03 -3.37 5.80
N CYS A 314 -8.89 -3.99 5.00
CA CYS A 314 -10.28 -3.55 4.83
C CYS A 314 -11.24 -4.25 5.78
N LYS A 315 -10.92 -5.49 6.16
CA LYS A 315 -11.74 -6.29 7.06
C LYS A 315 -10.94 -7.38 7.74
N LEU A 316 -11.38 -7.77 8.92
CA LEU A 316 -10.82 -8.87 9.70
C LEU A 316 -11.95 -9.70 10.31
N LYS A 317 -11.72 -10.99 10.52
CA LYS A 317 -12.62 -11.85 11.29
C LYS A 317 -12.33 -11.69 12.78
N GLY A 318 -13.41 -11.59 13.58
CA GLY A 318 -13.37 -11.71 15.02
C GLY A 318 -13.12 -13.15 15.48
N GLU A 319 -12.98 -13.33 16.80
CA GLU A 319 -12.90 -14.66 17.43
C GLU A 319 -14.20 -15.47 17.25
N ASP A 320 -15.33 -14.77 17.12
CA ASP A 320 -16.66 -15.32 16.79
C ASP A 320 -16.82 -15.71 15.30
N GLY A 321 -15.79 -15.50 14.47
CA GLY A 321 -15.79 -15.78 13.03
C GLY A 321 -16.53 -14.75 12.18
N ARG A 322 -17.10 -13.68 12.77
CA ARG A 322 -17.80 -12.63 12.03
C ARG A 322 -16.82 -11.63 11.43
N TRP A 323 -17.15 -11.11 10.25
CA TRP A 323 -16.38 -10.06 9.60
C TRP A 323 -16.65 -8.70 10.24
N CYS A 324 -15.59 -7.98 10.56
CA CYS A 324 -15.60 -6.59 10.96
C CYS A 324 -14.99 -5.76 9.83
N GLU A 325 -15.72 -4.77 9.35
CA GLU A 325 -15.31 -3.86 8.27
C GLU A 325 -15.21 -2.39 8.73
N ASP A 326 -15.74 -2.07 9.92
CA ASP A 326 -15.66 -0.74 10.50
C ASP A 326 -14.23 -0.40 10.93
N MET A 327 -13.76 0.79 10.56
CA MET A 327 -12.35 1.16 10.75
C MET A 327 -11.99 1.40 12.22
N GLU A 328 -12.89 1.98 13.02
CA GLU A 328 -12.63 2.23 14.44
C GLU A 328 -12.65 0.92 15.22
N ASP A 329 -13.61 0.03 14.92
CA ASP A 329 -13.64 -1.31 15.47
C ASP A 329 -12.38 -2.12 15.11
N LEU A 330 -11.92 -2.03 13.87
CA LEU A 330 -10.68 -2.67 13.43
C LEU A 330 -9.46 -2.14 14.20
N LYS A 331 -9.35 -0.82 14.42
CA LYS A 331 -8.29 -0.21 15.23
C LYS A 331 -8.36 -0.71 16.67
N HIS A 332 -9.53 -0.67 17.30
CA HIS A 332 -9.74 -1.13 18.68
C HIS A 332 -9.39 -2.62 18.84
N LYS A 333 -9.84 -3.47 17.91
CA LYS A 333 -9.50 -4.90 17.90
C LYS A 333 -8.00 -5.13 17.77
N ALA A 334 -7.32 -4.39 16.88
CA ALA A 334 -5.87 -4.48 16.73
C ALA A 334 -5.13 -4.07 18.01
N ILE A 335 -5.50 -2.93 18.60
CA ILE A 335 -4.91 -2.43 19.85
C ILE A 335 -5.11 -3.43 20.98
N SER A 336 -6.34 -3.91 21.19
CA SER A 336 -6.68 -4.88 22.24
C SER A 336 -5.90 -6.19 22.07
N TYR A 337 -5.86 -6.73 20.85
CA TYR A 337 -5.14 -7.95 20.53
C TYR A 337 -3.64 -7.86 20.85
N PHE A 338 -2.97 -6.79 20.40
CA PHE A 338 -1.54 -6.63 20.65
C PHE A 338 -1.25 -6.25 22.10
N LYS A 339 -2.10 -5.45 22.76
CA LYS A 339 -2.00 -5.22 24.20
C LYS A 339 -2.04 -6.54 24.95
N ARG A 340 -3.02 -7.41 24.67
CA ARG A 340 -3.11 -8.74 25.30
C ARG A 340 -1.87 -9.60 25.04
N ILE A 341 -1.35 -9.63 23.81
CA ILE A 341 -0.15 -10.41 23.47
C ILE A 341 1.12 -9.89 24.15
N TYR A 342 1.25 -8.58 24.29
CA TYR A 342 2.42 -7.94 24.89
C TYR A 342 2.28 -7.70 26.39
N ASN A 343 1.11 -7.97 26.98
CA ASN A 343 0.93 -7.92 28.42
C ASN A 343 1.36 -9.26 29.04
N LYS A 344 2.05 -9.19 30.18
CA LYS A 344 2.55 -10.37 30.88
C LYS A 344 1.40 -11.03 31.64
N ASP A 345 0.91 -12.17 31.15
CA ASP A 345 -0.03 -13.03 31.89
C ASP A 345 0.66 -14.15 32.69
N TRP A 346 2.00 -14.13 32.81
CA TRP A 346 2.75 -15.23 33.41
C TRP A 346 3.49 -14.72 34.65
N MET A 347 3.08 -15.20 35.83
CA MET A 347 3.96 -15.24 37.01
C MET A 347 5.07 -16.25 36.71
N GLU A 348 6.10 -15.83 35.99
CA GLU A 348 7.31 -16.64 35.88
C GLU A 348 8.00 -16.62 37.25
N GLU A 349 8.22 -17.80 37.83
CA GLU A 349 9.20 -17.95 38.90
C GLU A 349 10.53 -17.41 38.37
N PRO A 350 11.21 -16.50 39.08
CA PRO A 350 12.49 -15.99 38.62
C PRO A 350 13.45 -17.16 38.42
N ILE A 351 14.02 -17.24 37.21
CA ILE A 351 15.07 -18.21 36.89
C ILE A 351 16.13 -18.07 37.99
N LYS A 352 16.35 -19.14 38.76
CA LYS A 352 17.38 -19.16 39.81
C LYS A 352 18.76 -19.20 39.15
N ILE A 353 19.31 -18.02 38.87
CA ILE A 353 20.68 -17.87 38.37
C ILE A 353 21.63 -18.19 39.53
N THR A 354 22.27 -19.35 39.47
CA THR A 354 23.37 -19.74 40.37
C THR A 354 24.72 -19.36 39.75
N GLY A 355 25.79 -19.34 40.55
CA GLY A 355 27.14 -19.02 40.06
C GLY A 355 27.67 -19.95 38.96
N GLY A 356 27.07 -21.12 38.77
CA GLY A 356 27.40 -22.06 37.68
C GLY A 356 26.46 -22.02 36.47
N THR A 357 25.42 -21.17 36.47
CA THR A 357 24.43 -21.14 35.39
C THR A 357 25.01 -20.59 34.09
N TYR A 358 25.94 -19.64 34.19
CA TYR A 358 26.61 -19.03 33.04
C TYR A 358 28.11 -18.90 33.32
N PRO A 359 28.97 -18.95 32.27
CA PRO A 359 30.39 -18.63 32.42
C PRO A 359 30.57 -17.22 33.00
N PRO A 360 31.55 -17.01 33.91
CA PRO A 360 31.81 -15.70 34.49
C PRO A 360 32.18 -14.67 33.41
N ILE A 361 31.86 -13.41 33.68
CA ILE A 361 32.25 -12.31 32.80
C ILE A 361 33.71 -11.93 33.10
N HIS A 362 34.57 -11.93 32.07
CA HIS A 362 35.96 -11.50 32.23
C HIS A 362 36.02 -10.04 32.66
N GLU A 363 36.97 -9.65 33.53
CA GLU A 363 37.06 -8.28 34.02
C GLU A 363 37.22 -7.25 32.88
N ASP A 364 37.94 -7.60 31.81
CA ASP A 364 38.04 -6.76 30.61
C ASP A 364 36.70 -6.51 29.92
N ASP A 365 35.83 -7.52 29.90
CA ASP A 365 34.48 -7.37 29.37
C ASP A 365 33.65 -6.46 30.26
N VAL A 366 33.75 -6.59 31.59
CA VAL A 366 33.06 -5.70 32.55
C VAL A 366 33.52 -4.26 32.36
N ARG A 367 34.84 -4.03 32.30
CA ARG A 367 35.42 -2.69 32.07
C ARG A 367 34.93 -2.08 30.76
N ARG A 368 34.90 -2.88 29.68
CA ARG A 368 34.45 -2.43 28.36
C ARG A 368 32.94 -2.16 28.29
N LEU A 369 32.12 -3.01 28.92
CA LEU A 369 30.67 -2.84 28.97
C LEU A 369 30.27 -1.59 29.77
N SER A 370 30.96 -1.35 30.89
CA SER A 370 30.72 -0.24 31.82
C SER A 370 31.42 1.07 31.44
N ALA A 371 32.27 1.07 30.40
CA ALA A 371 32.97 2.26 29.95
C ALA A 371 31.99 3.40 29.57
N PRO A 372 32.37 4.68 29.72
CA PRO A 372 31.55 5.78 29.20
C PRO A 372 31.40 5.67 27.67
N LEU A 373 30.34 6.27 27.12
CA LEU A 373 30.15 6.33 25.66
C LEU A 373 31.10 7.33 25.04
N SER A 374 31.75 6.93 23.94
CA SER A 374 32.53 7.86 23.12
C SER A 374 31.71 8.41 21.94
N ASN A 375 32.10 9.59 21.46
CA ASN A 375 31.46 10.22 20.29
C ASN A 375 31.66 9.40 19.02
N GLU A 376 32.81 8.74 18.89
CA GLU A 376 33.15 7.84 17.79
C GLU A 376 32.23 6.62 17.78
N GLU A 377 31.93 6.05 18.96
CA GLU A 377 31.02 4.92 19.10
C GLU A 377 29.59 5.30 18.69
N ILE A 378 29.10 6.47 19.12
CA ILE A 378 27.78 6.99 18.75
C ILE A 378 27.70 7.21 17.23
N LYS A 379 28.70 7.86 16.64
CA LYS A 379 28.77 8.08 15.20
C LYS A 379 28.80 6.76 14.43
N ALA A 380 29.66 5.82 14.84
CA ALA A 380 29.76 4.52 14.20
C ALA A 380 28.43 3.73 14.28
N ALA A 381 27.73 3.78 15.41
CA ALA A 381 26.42 3.15 15.57
C ALA A 381 25.38 3.73 14.60
N LEU A 382 25.27 5.06 14.50
CA LEU A 382 24.37 5.74 13.58
C LEU A 382 24.68 5.44 12.12
N PHE A 383 25.96 5.53 11.72
CA PHE A 383 26.38 5.36 10.33
C PHE A 383 26.21 3.91 9.84
N ASN A 384 26.22 2.93 10.74
CA ASN A 384 25.91 1.54 10.45
C ASN A 384 24.41 1.22 10.28
N ILE A 385 23.51 2.16 10.59
CA ILE A 385 22.07 2.01 10.31
C ILE A 385 21.83 2.25 8.81
N GLY A 386 21.08 1.39 8.13
CA GLY A 386 20.77 1.60 6.71
C GLY A 386 20.03 2.93 6.47
N SER A 387 20.51 3.75 5.52
CA SER A 387 20.09 5.15 5.36
C SER A 387 18.59 5.32 5.13
N LEU A 388 18.02 4.69 4.11
CA LEU A 388 16.60 4.82 3.74
C LEU A 388 15.72 3.69 4.29
N LYS A 389 15.95 3.27 5.55
CA LYS A 389 15.01 2.39 6.26
C LYS A 389 13.72 3.15 6.63
N ALA A 390 12.68 2.44 7.03
CA ALA A 390 11.43 3.08 7.45
C ALA A 390 11.68 3.86 8.77
N PRO A 391 11.31 5.16 8.81
CA PRO A 391 11.44 5.98 10.02
C PRO A 391 10.37 5.61 11.05
N GLY A 392 10.54 6.11 12.27
CA GLY A 392 9.56 5.95 13.34
C GLY A 392 8.45 6.98 13.24
N GLU A 393 7.94 7.42 14.39
CA GLU A 393 6.89 8.44 14.47
C GLU A 393 7.39 9.82 14.04
N ASP A 394 8.64 10.12 14.38
CA ASP A 394 9.35 11.36 14.03
C ASP A 394 9.48 11.62 12.51
N GLY A 395 9.35 10.58 11.69
CA GLY A 395 9.41 10.69 10.23
C GLY A 395 10.81 10.82 9.63
N TYR A 396 11.88 10.82 10.43
CA TYR A 396 13.25 11.00 9.95
C TYR A 396 13.99 9.66 9.74
N PRO A 397 14.44 9.35 8.50
CA PRO A 397 15.28 8.19 8.23
C PRO A 397 16.73 8.45 8.66
N ALA A 398 17.53 7.38 8.80
CA ALA A 398 18.95 7.52 9.14
C ALA A 398 19.72 8.36 8.10
N HIS A 399 19.25 8.37 6.85
CA HIS A 399 19.74 9.24 5.78
C HIS A 399 19.85 10.70 6.22
N PHE A 400 18.77 11.27 6.76
CA PHE A 400 18.74 12.67 7.19
C PHE A 400 19.84 12.99 8.20
N PHE A 401 20.01 12.17 9.23
CA PHE A 401 21.04 12.38 10.25
C PHE A 401 22.47 12.26 9.71
N LYS A 402 22.69 11.43 8.68
CA LYS A 402 24.00 11.28 8.05
C LYS A 402 24.34 12.46 7.15
N GLU A 403 23.38 12.90 6.32
CA GLU A 403 23.57 14.04 5.43
C GLU A 403 23.71 15.35 6.20
N GLN A 404 22.85 15.57 7.20
CA GLN A 404 22.85 16.77 8.04
C GLN A 404 23.75 16.66 9.26
N TRP A 405 24.70 15.72 9.27
CA TRP A 405 25.56 15.44 10.41
C TRP A 405 26.35 16.66 10.87
N LYS A 406 26.75 17.53 9.93
CA LYS A 406 27.48 18.77 10.27
C LYS A 406 26.66 19.74 11.13
N VAL A 407 25.34 19.71 11.03
CA VAL A 407 24.42 20.56 11.79
C VAL A 407 24.00 19.87 13.09
N ILE A 408 23.70 18.57 13.02
CA ILE A 408 22.95 17.86 14.07
C ILE A 408 23.87 17.11 15.06
N ARG A 409 25.16 16.90 14.73
CA ARG A 409 26.06 16.02 15.51
C ARG A 409 26.10 16.32 17.02
N GLU A 410 26.14 17.60 17.40
CA GLU A 410 26.30 18.03 18.79
C GLU A 410 25.05 17.65 19.60
N SER A 411 23.87 18.15 19.19
CA SER A 411 22.59 17.81 19.81
C SER A 411 22.31 16.29 19.82
N PHE A 412 22.73 15.57 18.77
CA PHE A 412 22.54 14.13 18.68
C PHE A 412 23.41 13.34 19.67
N MET A 413 24.70 13.67 19.74
CA MET A 413 25.64 13.02 20.65
C MET A 413 25.27 13.30 22.11
N GLU A 414 25.02 14.56 22.44
CA GLU A 414 24.60 14.99 23.78
C GLU A 414 23.34 14.25 24.23
N PHE A 415 22.35 14.14 23.34
CA PHE A 415 21.12 13.43 23.67
C PHE A 415 21.33 11.93 23.88
N ILE A 416 22.15 11.26 23.05
CA ILE A 416 22.47 9.84 23.24
C ILE A 416 23.24 9.61 24.56
N GLN A 417 24.18 10.49 24.90
CA GLN A 417 24.91 10.42 26.17
C GLN A 417 23.96 10.62 27.36
N LYS A 418 23.04 11.59 27.28
CA LYS A 418 21.99 11.80 28.29
C LYS A 418 21.14 10.53 28.47
N LEU A 419 20.68 9.91 27.39
CA LEU A 419 19.91 8.67 27.44
C LEU A 419 20.69 7.51 28.07
N TRP A 420 22.01 7.50 27.92
CA TRP A 420 22.87 6.48 28.52
C TRP A 420 23.05 6.68 30.02
N GLN A 421 23.18 7.94 30.46
CA GLN A 421 23.31 8.30 31.88
C GLN A 421 21.99 8.15 32.64
N ASP A 422 20.86 8.49 32.01
CA ASP A 422 19.51 8.32 32.54
C ASP A 422 18.67 7.43 31.60
N PRO A 423 18.69 6.09 31.82
CA PRO A 423 17.89 5.16 31.03
C PRO A 423 16.37 5.43 31.10
N SER A 424 15.87 6.12 32.13
CA SER A 424 14.44 6.44 32.24
C SER A 424 13.99 7.45 31.17
N SER A 425 14.90 8.27 30.65
CA SER A 425 14.66 9.22 29.57
C SER A 425 14.41 8.55 28.20
N VAL A 426 14.63 7.24 28.05
CA VAL A 426 14.33 6.48 26.82
C VAL A 426 12.85 6.60 26.41
N LYS A 427 11.95 6.86 27.35
CA LYS A 427 10.52 7.12 27.09
C LYS A 427 10.25 8.27 26.11
N LEU A 428 11.20 9.19 25.96
CA LEU A 428 11.10 10.34 25.05
C LEU A 428 11.24 9.93 23.56
N VAL A 429 11.87 8.78 23.28
CA VAL A 429 12.18 8.33 21.91
C VAL A 429 11.76 6.90 21.60
N ASN A 430 11.15 6.19 22.56
CA ASN A 430 10.67 4.82 22.37
C ASN A 430 9.24 4.74 21.81
N GLN A 431 8.58 5.88 21.56
CA GLN A 431 7.33 5.94 20.82
C GLN A 431 7.52 5.27 19.45
N THR A 432 6.65 4.31 19.15
CA THR A 432 6.85 3.37 18.05
C THR A 432 5.56 3.17 17.29
N LEU A 433 5.60 3.32 15.97
CA LEU A 433 4.49 2.97 15.10
C LEU A 433 4.48 1.48 14.83
N ILE A 434 3.36 0.81 15.13
CA ILE A 434 3.18 -0.60 14.79
C ILE A 434 2.54 -0.71 13.40
N VAL A 435 3.26 -1.34 12.48
CA VAL A 435 2.75 -1.63 11.13
C VAL A 435 2.49 -3.12 10.98
N LEU A 436 1.30 -3.47 10.51
CA LEU A 436 0.90 -4.84 10.26
C LEU A 436 1.28 -5.27 8.84
N ILE A 437 2.16 -6.26 8.72
CA ILE A 437 2.57 -6.82 7.44
C ILE A 437 1.95 -8.21 7.28
N PRO A 438 1.23 -8.50 6.18
CA PRO A 438 0.60 -9.81 5.98
C PRO A 438 1.66 -10.92 5.85
N LYS A 439 1.53 -12.00 6.63
CA LYS A 439 2.37 -13.21 6.52
C LYS A 439 1.95 -14.10 5.35
N ILE A 440 0.68 -14.02 4.94
CA ILE A 440 0.08 -14.83 3.88
C ILE A 440 -0.61 -13.93 2.84
N GLN A 441 -0.99 -14.48 1.68
CA GLN A 441 -1.58 -13.68 0.60
C GLN A 441 -2.95 -13.07 0.94
N GLN A 442 -3.77 -13.79 1.71
CA GLN A 442 -5.14 -13.38 2.06
C GLN A 442 -5.33 -13.53 3.57
N PRO A 443 -4.86 -12.56 4.37
CA PRO A 443 -5.04 -12.60 5.81
C PRO A 443 -6.50 -12.28 6.18
N GLU A 444 -7.08 -13.09 7.05
CA GLU A 444 -8.40 -12.92 7.62
C GLU A 444 -8.35 -12.56 9.11
N TYR A 445 -7.30 -12.97 9.83
CA TYR A 445 -7.16 -12.81 11.28
C TYR A 445 -5.89 -12.02 11.64
N LEU A 446 -5.90 -11.30 12.77
CA LEU A 446 -4.73 -10.53 13.26
C LEU A 446 -3.46 -11.37 13.44
N LYS A 447 -3.58 -12.64 13.86
CA LYS A 447 -2.45 -13.58 14.00
C LYS A 447 -1.67 -13.83 12.69
N GLN A 448 -2.33 -13.63 11.55
CA GLN A 448 -1.75 -13.79 10.21
C GLN A 448 -0.99 -12.53 9.75
N PHE A 449 -0.93 -11.49 10.58
CA PHE A 449 -0.06 -10.35 10.39
C PHE A 449 1.18 -10.46 11.27
N ARG A 450 2.30 -9.96 10.76
CA ARG A 450 3.52 -9.72 11.53
C ARG A 450 3.49 -8.26 11.97
N PRO A 451 3.44 -7.96 13.28
CA PRO A 451 3.64 -6.61 13.76
C PRO A 451 5.10 -6.22 13.54
N ILE A 452 5.33 -5.07 12.93
CA ILE A 452 6.66 -4.46 12.79
C ILE A 452 6.65 -3.14 13.53
N ALA A 453 7.51 -3.05 14.55
CA ALA A 453 7.81 -1.84 15.28
C ALA A 453 8.70 -0.92 14.45
N LEU A 454 8.19 0.25 14.08
CA LEU A 454 8.97 1.32 13.46
C LEU A 454 9.47 2.27 14.54
N CYS A 455 10.67 1.99 15.07
CA CYS A 455 11.29 2.84 16.07
C CYS A 455 12.00 4.05 15.45
N ASN A 456 12.08 5.15 16.19
CA ASN A 456 12.86 6.34 15.83
C ASN A 456 14.36 5.99 15.66
N VAL A 457 15.06 6.74 14.81
CA VAL A 457 16.49 6.47 14.53
C VAL A 457 17.35 6.64 15.78
N VAL A 458 16.99 7.60 16.63
CA VAL A 458 17.66 7.83 17.93
C VAL A 458 17.64 6.57 18.80
N TYR A 459 16.46 5.95 18.97
CA TYR A 459 16.32 4.70 19.70
C TYR A 459 17.06 3.52 19.03
N LYS A 460 17.04 3.45 17.69
CA LYS A 460 17.81 2.45 16.94
C LYS A 460 19.33 2.63 17.14
N CYS A 461 19.81 3.86 17.25
CA CYS A 461 21.21 4.15 17.52
C CYS A 461 21.59 3.65 18.92
N LEU A 462 20.81 4.00 19.95
CA LEU A 462 21.02 3.55 21.32
C LEU A 462 21.05 2.02 21.42
N SER A 463 20.05 1.33 20.85
CA SER A 463 20.01 -0.14 20.86
C SER A 463 21.17 -0.77 20.07
N LYS A 464 21.62 -0.12 19.00
CA LYS A 464 22.79 -0.58 18.22
C LYS A 464 24.08 -0.48 19.03
N ILE A 465 24.27 0.59 19.81
CA ILE A 465 25.39 0.76 20.74
C ILE A 465 25.40 -0.40 21.74
N VAL A 466 24.28 -0.66 22.41
CA VAL A 466 24.13 -1.77 23.36
C VAL A 466 24.52 -3.11 22.70
N VAL A 467 23.99 -3.39 21.51
CA VAL A 467 24.34 -4.60 20.74
C VAL A 467 25.83 -4.66 20.42
N ASN A 468 26.44 -3.56 19.98
CA ASN A 468 27.86 -3.54 19.64
C ASN A 468 28.76 -3.79 20.86
N ARG A 469 28.35 -3.35 22.05
CA ARG A 469 29.08 -3.60 23.31
C ARG A 469 28.90 -5.02 23.83
N ILE A 470 27.68 -5.56 23.78
CA ILE A 470 27.36 -6.91 24.27
C ILE A 470 27.89 -7.99 23.33
N LYS A 471 27.74 -7.82 22.02
CA LYS A 471 27.99 -8.89 21.05
C LYS A 471 29.38 -9.55 21.17
N PRO A 472 30.50 -8.82 21.37
CA PRO A 472 31.81 -9.44 21.56
C PRO A 472 31.90 -10.34 22.81
N THR A 473 31.14 -10.07 23.87
CA THR A 473 31.14 -10.89 25.11
C THR A 473 30.38 -12.20 24.94
N LEU A 474 29.55 -12.32 23.89
CA LEU A 474 28.68 -13.48 23.67
C LEU A 474 29.32 -14.62 22.88
N VAL A 475 30.42 -14.38 22.16
CA VAL A 475 31.00 -15.34 21.20
C VAL A 475 31.31 -16.71 21.83
N ASN A 476 31.80 -16.70 23.08
CA ASN A 476 32.15 -17.92 23.83
C ASN A 476 31.12 -18.30 24.89
N ARG A 477 29.95 -17.64 24.92
CA ARG A 477 28.89 -17.86 25.92
C ARG A 477 27.60 -18.40 25.31
N ILE A 478 27.47 -18.36 23.98
CA ILE A 478 26.34 -18.94 23.27
C ILE A 478 26.68 -20.36 22.85
N ALA A 479 25.89 -21.33 23.35
CA ALA A 479 26.01 -22.74 23.01
C ALA A 479 26.12 -22.97 21.49
N PRO A 480 26.94 -23.93 21.02
CA PRO A 480 27.19 -24.13 19.59
C PRO A 480 25.92 -24.46 18.78
N PHE A 481 24.91 -25.04 19.43
CA PHE A 481 23.63 -25.42 18.82
C PHE A 481 22.71 -24.24 18.52
N GLN A 482 22.99 -23.04 19.05
CA GLN A 482 22.24 -21.84 18.71
C GLN A 482 22.83 -21.19 17.45
N SER A 483 22.17 -21.41 16.32
CA SER A 483 22.60 -20.91 15.00
C SER A 483 21.97 -19.57 14.61
N SER A 484 20.72 -19.31 15.03
CA SER A 484 19.99 -18.09 14.68
C SER A 484 20.59 -16.82 15.29
N PHE A 485 20.77 -15.78 14.46
CA PHE A 485 21.19 -14.43 14.86
C PHE A 485 22.58 -14.32 15.53
N VAL A 486 23.43 -15.34 15.39
CA VAL A 486 24.82 -15.31 15.84
C VAL A 486 25.74 -15.05 14.65
N GLN A 487 26.66 -14.09 14.77
CA GLN A 487 27.58 -13.78 13.68
C GLN A 487 28.45 -15.00 13.35
N GLY A 488 28.56 -15.32 12.06
CA GLY A 488 29.35 -16.46 11.57
C GLY A 488 28.66 -17.82 11.67
N ARG A 489 27.41 -17.88 12.17
CA ARG A 489 26.58 -19.09 12.17
C ARG A 489 25.46 -18.95 11.13
N LEU A 490 25.20 -20.01 10.36
CA LEU A 490 24.16 -20.07 9.34
C LEU A 490 23.23 -21.26 9.64
N ILE A 491 21.99 -21.16 9.16
CA ILE A 491 20.99 -22.26 9.15
C ILE A 491 20.93 -22.80 7.74
#